data_AF-A0AAW0YCA3-F1
#
_entry.id   AF-A0AAW0YCA3-F1
#
_cell.length_a   1.000
_cell.length_b   1.000
_cell.length_c   1.000
_cell.angle_alpha   90.00
_cell.angle_beta   90.00
_cell.angle_gamma   90.00
#
_symmetry.space_group_name_H-M   'P 1'
#
loop_
_entity.id
_entity.type
_entity.pdbx_description
1 polymer ?
#
loop_
_entity_poly.entity_id
_entity_poly.type
_entity_poly.pdbx_seq_one_letter_code
_entity_poly.pdbx_strand_id
1 'polypeptide(L)'
;MATYCPEDLASRELSCPICFEDYDIQDVKRTPKLLLCLHTFCYDCAKKLWRNDGSIECSLCRMLHEEVRVDDLLDNYVIIQHLRSLIKLFCDSAGESLRSGILSWLGGLISTCGT
;
A
#
# COMPACT_ATOMS: atom_id res chain seq x y z
N MET A 1 -14.64 26.50 7.83
CA MET A 1 -15.25 25.22 7.42
C MET A 1 -14.19 24.48 6.62
N ALA A 2 -13.70 23.33 7.10
CA ALA A 2 -12.76 22.53 6.32
C ALA A 2 -13.53 21.98 5.11
N THR A 3 -13.25 22.51 3.92
CA THR A 3 -13.74 21.93 2.68
C THR A 3 -13.04 20.59 2.52
N TYR A 4 -13.83 19.53 2.56
CA TYR A 4 -13.37 18.20 2.26
C TYR A 4 -13.12 18.09 0.76
N CYS A 5 -11.85 18.01 0.36
CA CYS A 5 -11.49 17.67 -1.01
C CYS A 5 -11.68 16.15 -1.15
N PRO A 6 -12.66 15.66 -1.95
CA PRO A 6 -12.94 14.24 -2.08
C PRO A 6 -11.78 13.44 -2.71
N GLU A 7 -10.85 14.13 -3.37
CA GLU A 7 -9.60 13.59 -3.93
C GLU A 7 -8.57 13.16 -2.86
N ASP A 8 -8.63 13.71 -1.64
CA ASP A 8 -7.70 13.40 -0.53
C ASP A 8 -8.06 12.10 0.22
N LEU A 9 -9.28 11.59 0.03
CA LEU A 9 -9.67 10.30 0.60
C LEU A 9 -9.00 9.12 -0.11
N ALA A 10 -9.01 9.16 -1.43
CA ALA A 10 -8.55 8.04 -2.26
C ALA A 10 -7.03 7.81 -2.11
N SER A 11 -6.26 8.86 -1.86
CA SER A 11 -4.82 8.77 -1.58
C SER A 11 -4.52 8.13 -0.22
N ARG A 12 -5.34 8.42 0.80
CA ARG A 12 -5.18 7.86 2.15
C ARG A 12 -5.55 6.38 2.23
N GLU A 13 -6.39 5.91 1.31
CA GLU A 13 -6.78 4.50 1.21
C GLU A 13 -5.71 3.62 0.56
N LEU A 14 -4.78 4.22 -0.21
CA LEU A 14 -3.69 3.55 -0.92
C LEU A 14 -2.32 3.67 -0.23
N SER A 15 -2.28 4.18 0.99
CA SER A 15 -1.05 4.33 1.78
C SER A 15 -1.14 3.57 3.11
N CYS A 16 0.02 3.16 3.62
CA CYS A 16 0.09 2.46 4.89
C CYS A 16 -0.10 3.44 6.07
N PRO A 17 -1.00 3.17 7.03
CA PRO A 17 -1.29 4.09 8.14
C PRO A 17 -0.16 4.19 9.19
N ILE A 18 0.90 3.37 9.08
CA ILE A 18 2.05 3.39 10.00
C ILE A 18 3.22 4.19 9.41
N CYS A 19 3.62 3.87 8.18
CA CYS A 19 4.75 4.54 7.55
C CYS A 19 4.35 5.71 6.64
N PHE A 20 3.06 5.89 6.35
CA PHE A 20 2.49 6.94 5.49
C PHE A 20 3.00 6.93 4.04
N GLU A 21 3.44 5.76 3.60
CA GLU A 21 3.97 5.56 2.26
C GLU A 21 3.00 4.71 1.45
N ASP A 22 2.99 4.94 0.15
CA ASP A 22 2.08 4.26 -0.77
C ASP A 22 2.36 2.75 -0.84
N TYR A 23 1.29 1.99 -1.03
CA TYR A 23 1.40 0.58 -1.35
C TYR A 23 1.93 0.41 -2.77
N ASP A 24 2.80 -0.59 -2.94
CA ASP A 24 3.39 -0.93 -4.23
C ASP A 24 3.27 -2.44 -4.44
N ILE A 25 2.76 -2.81 -5.62
CA ILE A 25 2.59 -4.20 -6.05
C ILE A 25 3.87 -4.79 -6.64
N GLN A 26 4.87 -3.97 -6.92
CA GLN A 26 6.19 -4.36 -7.43
C GLN A 26 7.21 -4.54 -6.30
N ASP A 27 7.02 -3.88 -5.16
CA ASP A 27 7.84 -4.05 -3.95
C ASP A 27 7.13 -4.91 -2.90
N VAL A 28 7.69 -6.09 -2.61
CA VAL A 28 7.19 -7.03 -1.59
C VAL A 28 7.06 -6.35 -0.21
N LYS A 29 7.95 -5.41 0.14
CA LYS A 29 7.90 -4.70 1.43
C LYS A 29 6.69 -3.78 1.55
N ARG A 30 6.21 -3.28 0.42
CA ARG A 30 5.06 -2.38 0.29
C ARG A 30 3.76 -3.12 -0.03
N THR A 31 3.78 -4.44 -0.09
CA THR A 31 2.57 -5.23 -0.33
C THR A 31 1.57 -5.04 0.83
N PRO A 32 0.30 -4.67 0.55
CA PRO A 32 -0.71 -4.48 1.58
C PRO A 32 -1.16 -5.83 2.15
N LYS A 33 -0.90 -6.05 3.44
CA LYS A 33 -1.25 -7.24 4.22
C LYS A 33 -2.44 -6.97 5.15
N LEU A 34 -3.35 -7.93 5.24
CA LEU A 34 -4.49 -7.94 6.15
C LEU A 34 -4.14 -8.67 7.43
N LEU A 35 -4.34 -8.01 8.58
CA LEU A 35 -4.46 -8.70 9.87
C LEU A 35 -5.82 -9.40 9.96
N LEU A 36 -5.97 -10.31 10.93
CA LEU A 36 -7.25 -11.02 11.14
C LEU A 36 -8.40 -10.07 11.53
N CYS A 37 -8.08 -8.87 12.05
CA CYS A 37 -9.04 -7.80 12.30
C CYS A 37 -9.40 -6.97 11.06
N LEU A 38 -8.96 -7.37 9.87
CA LEU A 38 -9.19 -6.72 8.57
C LEU A 38 -8.55 -5.33 8.39
N HIS A 39 -7.72 -4.89 9.32
CA HIS A 39 -6.88 -3.72 9.12
C HIS A 39 -5.70 -4.03 8.20
N THR A 40 -5.37 -3.09 7.32
CA THR A 40 -4.31 -3.26 6.31
C THR A 40 -3.06 -2.46 6.66
N PHE A 41 -1.90 -3.10 6.52
CA PHE A 41 -0.58 -2.47 6.67
C PHE A 41 0.35 -3.00 5.59
N CYS A 42 1.45 -2.30 5.27
CA CYS A 42 2.45 -2.89 4.38
C CYS A 42 3.18 -4.04 5.08
N TYR A 43 3.70 -5.00 4.32
CA TYR A 43 4.43 -6.16 4.85
C TYR A 43 5.54 -5.76 5.84
N ASP A 44 6.33 -4.73 5.53
CA ASP A 44 7.41 -4.27 6.41
C ASP A 44 6.89 -3.74 7.76
N CYS A 45 5.77 -3.01 7.75
CA CYS A 45 5.15 -2.54 8.98
C CYS A 45 4.48 -3.67 9.77
N ALA A 46 3.82 -4.62 9.10
CA ALA A 46 3.29 -5.82 9.75
C ALA A 46 4.41 -6.62 10.44
N LYS A 47 5.58 -6.72 9.80
CA LYS A 47 6.76 -7.36 10.38
C LYS A 47 7.30 -6.65 11.61
N LYS A 48 7.21 -5.32 11.66
CA LYS A 48 7.59 -4.52 12.85
C LYS A 48 6.59 -4.67 14.02
N LEU A 49 5.32 -4.95 13.72
CA LEU A 49 4.31 -5.24 14.74
C LEU A 49 4.41 -6.66 15.30
N TRP A 50 5.04 -7.57 14.55
CA TRP A 50 5.23 -8.96 14.97
C TRP A 50 6.26 -9.08 16.08
N ARG A 51 5.87 -9.79 17.13
CA ARG A 51 6.68 -10.02 18.33
C ARG A 51 7.28 -11.42 18.32
N ASN A 52 8.35 -11.62 19.07
CA ASN A 52 9.08 -12.89 19.12
C ASN A 52 8.27 -14.07 19.67
N ASP A 53 7.20 -13.81 20.42
CA ASP A 53 6.22 -14.78 20.90
C ASP A 53 5.22 -15.23 19.82
N GLY A 54 5.34 -14.73 18.59
CA GLY A 54 4.45 -15.08 17.48
C GLY A 54 3.12 -14.32 17.49
N SER A 55 3.03 -13.24 18.26
CA SER A 55 1.85 -12.40 18.33
C SER A 55 2.01 -11.10 17.54
N ILE A 56 0.89 -10.56 17.04
CA ILE A 56 0.79 -9.23 16.42
C ILE A 56 -0.33 -8.45 17.12
N GLU A 57 -0.04 -7.24 17.55
CA GLU A 57 -1.05 -6.30 18.04
C GLU A 57 -1.36 -5.25 16.96
N CYS A 58 -2.64 -5.12 16.58
CA CYS A 58 -3.06 -4.13 15.60
C CYS A 58 -2.95 -2.71 16.16
N SER A 59 -2.24 -1.80 15.47
CA SER A 59 -2.10 -0.41 15.90
C SER A 59 -3.37 0.43 15.79
N LEU A 60 -4.37 -0.02 15.01
CA LEU A 60 -5.62 0.70 14.78
C LEU A 60 -6.73 0.32 15.78
N CYS A 61 -6.89 -0.98 16.06
CA CYS A 61 -7.96 -1.48 16.94
C CYS A 61 -7.46 -2.16 18.23
N ARG A 62 -6.14 -2.31 18.41
CA ARG A 62 -5.49 -2.97 19.55
C ARG A 62 -5.88 -4.44 19.75
N MET A 63 -6.45 -5.08 18.73
CA MET A 63 -6.70 -6.51 18.76
C MET A 63 -5.36 -7.26 18.70
N LEU A 64 -5.18 -8.21 19.61
CA LEU A 64 -4.04 -9.13 19.62
C LEU A 64 -4.38 -10.35 18.76
N HIS A 65 -3.43 -10.75 17.92
CA HIS A 65 -3.50 -11.93 17.08
C HIS A 65 -2.36 -12.86 17.47
N GLU A 66 -2.68 -13.99 18.09
CA GLU A 66 -1.71 -14.98 18.56
C GLU A 66 -1.39 -16.01 17.47
N GLU A 67 -0.21 -16.61 17.53
CA GLU A 67 0.25 -17.68 16.61
C GLU A 67 0.20 -17.29 15.12
N VAL A 68 0.40 -16.00 14.81
CA VAL A 68 0.37 -15.48 13.45
C VAL A 68 1.79 -15.31 12.92
N ARG A 69 2.04 -15.79 11.70
CA ARG A 69 3.26 -15.47 10.95
C ARG A 69 2.95 -14.38 9.92
N VAL A 70 3.85 -13.42 9.79
CA VAL A 70 3.69 -12.28 8.87
C VAL A 70 3.59 -12.74 7.41
N ASP A 71 4.36 -13.77 7.04
CA ASP A 71 4.36 -14.34 5.68
C ASP A 71 3.03 -15.00 5.31
N ASP A 72 2.27 -15.49 6.30
CA ASP A 72 0.98 -16.15 6.12
C ASP A 72 -0.20 -15.16 6.11
N LEU A 73 0.05 -13.86 6.34
CA LEU A 73 -0.98 -12.83 6.26
C LEU A 73 -1.51 -12.72 4.83
N LEU A 74 -2.84 -12.65 4.73
CA LEU A 74 -3.52 -12.48 3.46
C LEU A 74 -3.17 -11.13 2.84
N ASP A 75 -2.98 -11.12 1.52
CA ASP A 75 -2.86 -9.87 0.78
C ASP A 75 -4.23 -9.19 0.66
N ASN A 76 -4.26 -7.86 0.76
CA ASN A 76 -5.45 -7.09 0.46
C ASN A 76 -5.63 -7.00 -1.07
N TYR A 77 -6.23 -8.02 -1.66
CA TYR A 77 -6.47 -8.08 -3.09
C TYR A 77 -7.34 -6.94 -3.62
N VAL A 78 -8.21 -6.34 -2.79
CA VAL A 78 -9.01 -5.19 -3.20
C VAL A 78 -8.08 -4.02 -3.55
N ILE A 79 -7.17 -3.64 -2.64
CA ILE A 79 -6.17 -2.60 -2.87
C ILE A 79 -5.26 -2.96 -4.04
N ILE A 80 -4.77 -4.20 -4.10
CA ILE A 80 -3.88 -4.65 -5.19
C ILE A 80 -4.56 -4.53 -6.56
N GLN A 81 -5.83 -4.92 -6.69
CA GLN A 81 -6.55 -4.80 -7.96
C GLN A 81 -6.86 -3.35 -8.31
N HIS A 82 -7.16 -2.50 -7.31
CA HIS A 82 -7.29 -1.06 -7.54
C HIS A 82 -5.98 -0.45 -8.06
N LEU A 83 -4.84 -0.76 -7.44
CA LEU A 83 -3.52 -0.30 -7.90
C LEU A 83 -3.22 -0.78 -9.32
N ARG A 84 -3.46 -2.05 -9.65
CA ARG A 84 -3.30 -2.58 -11.01
C ARG A 84 -4.16 -1.84 -12.03
N SER A 85 -5.41 -1.53 -11.66
CA SER A 85 -6.33 -0.80 -12.53
C SER A 85 -5.84 0.61 -12.79
N LEU A 86 -5.38 1.32 -11.74
CA LEU A 86 -4.79 2.65 -11.88
C LEU A 86 -3.54 2.61 -12.78
N ILE A 87 -2.60 1.70 -12.53
CA ILE A 87 -1.39 1.54 -13.35
C ILE A 87 -1.74 1.28 -14.81
N LYS A 88 -2.75 0.43 -15.07
CA LYS A 88 -3.22 0.16 -16.44
C LYS A 88 -3.76 1.42 -17.10
N LEU A 89 -4.61 2.19 -16.42
CA LEU A 89 -5.12 3.47 -16.94
C LEU A 89 -4.00 4.48 -17.21
N PHE A 90 -2.97 4.52 -16.38
CA PHE A 90 -1.78 5.34 -16.63
C PHE A 90 -0.94 4.83 -17.81
N CYS A 91 -0.86 3.51 -18.02
CA CYS A 91 -0.14 2.92 -19.15
C CYS A 91 -0.87 3.11 -20.48
N ASP A 92 -2.19 2.94 -20.49
CA ASP A 92 -3.05 3.18 -21.66
C ASP A 92 -3.03 4.67 -22.07
N SER A 93 -2.92 5.58 -21.10
CA SER A 93 -2.82 7.04 -21.36
C SER A 93 -1.39 7.55 -21.58
N ALA A 94 -0.35 6.76 -21.29
CA ALA A 94 1.04 7.11 -21.60
C ALA A 94 1.36 7.07 -23.11
N GLY A 95 0.42 6.61 -23.95
CA GLY A 95 0.41 6.86 -25.39
C GLY A 95 0.02 8.30 -25.78
N GLU A 96 -0.48 9.11 -24.84
CA GLU A 96 -1.02 10.45 -25.10
C GLU A 96 -0.50 11.48 -24.07
N SER A 97 0.77 11.85 -24.23
CA SER A 97 1.33 13.18 -23.94
C SER A 97 0.98 13.85 -22.58
N LEU A 98 1.77 13.52 -21.55
CA LEU A 98 2.29 14.39 -20.47
C LEU A 98 1.62 15.78 -20.24
N ARG A 99 0.64 15.88 -19.32
CA ARG A 99 0.32 17.05 -18.43
C ARG A 99 -0.58 16.50 -17.30
N SER A 100 -0.51 16.80 -16.01
CA SER A 100 0.34 17.62 -15.14
C SER A 100 -0.05 17.24 -13.69
N GLY A 101 0.90 17.09 -12.77
CA GLY A 101 0.63 17.39 -11.35
C GLY A 101 0.44 16.27 -10.32
N ILE A 102 0.96 15.05 -10.51
CA ILE A 102 1.11 14.07 -9.38
C ILE A 102 2.54 13.48 -9.31
N LEU A 103 3.44 13.90 -10.21
CA LEU A 103 4.82 13.40 -10.29
C LEU A 103 5.79 14.29 -9.50
N SER A 104 5.74 14.23 -8.17
CA SER A 104 6.87 14.66 -7.32
C SER A 104 7.58 13.50 -6.61
N TRP A 105 7.18 12.24 -6.81
CA TRP A 105 7.76 11.10 -6.07
C TRP A 105 8.01 9.81 -6.88
N LEU A 106 8.08 9.84 -8.22
CA LEU A 106 8.62 8.71 -9.00
C LEU A 106 10.08 8.94 -9.44
N GLY A 107 10.88 9.52 -8.55
CA GLY A 107 12.33 9.69 -8.72
C GLY A 107 13.13 8.39 -8.57
N GLY A 108 12.71 7.29 -9.19
CA GLY A 108 13.43 6.01 -9.05
C GLY A 108 13.11 4.87 -10.03
N LEU A 109 12.07 4.95 -10.87
CA LEU A 109 11.63 3.81 -11.71
C LEU A 109 11.76 4.08 -13.22
N ILE A 110 12.89 4.60 -13.65
CA ILE A 110 13.28 4.59 -15.08
C ILE A 110 14.59 3.83 -15.30
N SER A 111 15.01 2.99 -14.34
CA SER A 111 16.15 2.12 -14.59
C SER A 111 15.73 0.91 -15.43
N THR A 112 16.10 1.00 -16.70
CA THR A 112 16.33 -0.08 -17.67
C THR A 112 15.10 -0.81 -18.22
N CYS A 113 14.50 -0.20 -19.25
CA CYS A 113 14.14 -0.96 -20.44
C CYS A 113 15.18 -0.60 -21.54
N GLY A 114 16.32 -1.28 -21.53
CA GLY A 114 17.22 -1.44 -22.68
C GLY A 114 17.16 -2.92 -23.08
N THR A 115 17.27 -3.34 -24.33
CA THR A 115 17.76 -2.75 -25.59
C THR A 115 17.08 -3.50 -26.72
#